data_AF-A0A2G6CLT2-F1
#
_entry.id   AF-A0A2G6CLT2-F1
#
_cell.length_a   1.000
_cell.length_b   1.000
_cell.length_c   1.000
_cell.angle_alpha   90.00
_cell.angle_beta   90.00
_cell.angle_gamma   90.00
#
_symmetry.space_group_name_H-M   'P 1'
#
loop_
_entity.id
_entity.type
_entity.pdbx_description
1 polymer ?
#
loop_
_entity_poly.entity_id
_entity_poly.type
_entity_poly.pdbx_seq_one_letter_code
_entity_poly.pdbx_strand_id
1 'polypeptide(L)'
;MALELNSKIKRTVTFLIAFGDRRVMSAMQKTGFTAEELATGWKLAQTAATPWLEEAPVVDDTPTSRTALEQLDRFENEFLPVIDASLVRRFPELHRKVIGGLSQTSGPALLLSVPKLLANIRALEQAQDEQSREARYLLEKRGVTDSLLAEVDALLAQASAPNTTPAPISDEDLERQREAREANVERMWAWYLEWSAIARARIQDGRVLYRLGFGRPGRPAAPDRDAEPDPSEPAA
;
A
#
# COMPACT_ATOMS: atom_id res chain seq x y z
N MET A 1 -20.33 -9.82 -8.38
CA MET A 1 -18.99 -9.54 -8.92
C MET A 1 -17.98 -9.89 -7.85
N ALA A 2 -17.13 -10.89 -8.08
CA ALA A 2 -16.02 -11.19 -7.18
C ALA A 2 -15.06 -9.99 -7.15
N LEU A 3 -14.55 -9.64 -5.98
CA LEU A 3 -13.53 -8.61 -5.85
C LEU A 3 -12.18 -9.19 -6.30
N GLU A 4 -11.48 -8.47 -7.16
CA GLU A 4 -10.10 -8.77 -7.56
C GLU A 4 -9.19 -8.90 -6.32
N LEU A 5 -8.25 -9.85 -6.36
CA LEU A 5 -7.31 -10.17 -5.27
C LEU A 5 -6.63 -8.92 -4.69
N ASN A 6 -6.10 -8.06 -5.57
CA ASN A 6 -5.43 -6.82 -5.18
C ASN A 6 -6.37 -5.87 -4.40
N SER A 7 -7.65 -5.88 -4.73
CA SER A 7 -8.66 -5.10 -4.01
C SER A 7 -8.98 -5.69 -2.63
N LYS A 8 -8.98 -7.03 -2.48
CA LYS A 8 -9.15 -7.70 -1.18
C LYS A 8 -7.97 -7.35 -0.25
N ILE A 9 -6.73 -7.52 -0.72
CA ILE A 9 -5.51 -7.23 0.04
C ILE A 9 -5.46 -5.76 0.46
N LYS A 10 -5.65 -4.83 -0.48
CA LYS A 10 -5.63 -3.39 -0.19
C LYS A 10 -6.62 -3.00 0.91
N ARG A 11 -7.83 -3.56 0.88
CA ARG A 11 -8.85 -3.30 1.90
C ARG A 11 -8.47 -3.85 3.27
N THR A 12 -7.94 -5.08 3.31
CA THR A 12 -7.46 -5.70 4.56
C THR A 12 -6.31 -4.89 5.16
N VAL A 13 -5.30 -4.52 4.38
CA VAL A 13 -4.16 -3.73 4.86
C VAL A 13 -4.58 -2.33 5.31
N THR A 14 -5.46 -1.66 4.56
CA THR A 14 -6.01 -0.35 4.98
C THR A 14 -6.71 -0.45 6.34
N PHE A 15 -7.49 -1.51 6.55
CA PHE A 15 -8.17 -1.77 7.81
C PHE A 15 -7.20 -2.05 8.96
N LEU A 16 -6.15 -2.84 8.72
CA LEU A 16 -5.11 -3.15 9.72
C LEU A 16 -4.32 -1.90 10.13
N ILE A 17 -3.93 -1.04 9.18
CA ILE A 17 -3.19 0.21 9.45
C ILE A 17 -4.02 1.15 10.35
N ALA A 18 -5.34 1.18 10.18
CA ALA A 18 -6.22 2.05 10.96
C ALA A 18 -6.15 1.80 12.48
N PHE A 19 -5.74 0.59 12.91
CA PHE A 19 -5.55 0.25 14.33
C PHE A 19 -4.34 0.94 14.98
N GLY A 20 -3.47 1.59 14.21
CA GLY A 20 -2.46 2.51 14.75
C GLY A 20 -3.06 3.73 15.44
N ASP A 21 -4.34 4.04 15.18
CA ASP A 21 -5.10 5.04 15.92
C ASP A 21 -5.66 4.46 17.23
N ARG A 22 -5.24 5.03 18.36
CA ARG A 22 -5.69 4.63 19.70
C ARG A 22 -7.22 4.67 19.87
N ARG A 23 -7.92 5.53 19.13
CA ARG A 23 -9.39 5.63 19.15
C ARG A 23 -10.05 4.43 18.48
N VAL A 24 -9.51 4.02 17.33
CA VAL A 24 -9.94 2.80 16.60
C VAL A 24 -9.70 1.58 17.48
N MET A 25 -8.49 1.45 18.03
CA MET A 25 -8.11 0.34 18.90
C MET A 25 -9.02 0.26 20.14
N SER A 26 -9.22 1.38 20.84
CA SER A 26 -10.08 1.42 22.04
C SER A 26 -11.54 1.07 21.74
N ALA A 27 -12.08 1.52 20.59
CA ALA A 27 -13.44 1.18 20.19
C ALA A 27 -13.60 -0.33 19.90
N MET A 28 -12.61 -0.93 19.23
CA MET A 28 -12.65 -2.33 18.82
C MET A 28 -12.34 -3.30 19.98
N GLN A 29 -11.49 -2.91 20.94
CA GLN A 29 -11.23 -3.72 22.14
C GLN A 29 -12.50 -4.04 22.93
N LYS A 30 -13.49 -3.13 22.95
CA LYS A 30 -14.80 -3.35 23.58
C LYS A 30 -15.62 -4.47 22.93
N THR A 31 -15.20 -4.93 21.76
CA THR A 31 -15.85 -5.99 20.97
C THR A 31 -15.05 -7.28 20.96
N GLY A 32 -13.97 -7.36 21.76
CA GLY A 32 -13.10 -8.54 21.83
C GLY A 32 -11.92 -8.50 20.86
N PHE A 33 -11.69 -7.40 20.13
CA PHE A 33 -10.50 -7.27 19.29
C PHE A 33 -9.24 -7.14 20.16
N THR A 34 -8.32 -8.08 20.04
CA THR A 34 -7.10 -8.16 20.85
C THR A 34 -5.85 -7.82 20.03
N ALA A 35 -4.71 -7.69 20.71
CA ALA A 35 -3.41 -7.60 20.04
C ALA A 35 -3.09 -8.89 19.24
N GLU A 36 -3.59 -10.04 19.70
CA GLU A 36 -3.46 -11.33 19.01
C GLU A 36 -4.28 -11.35 17.71
N GLU A 37 -5.49 -10.80 17.71
CA GLU A 37 -6.30 -10.64 16.50
C GLU A 37 -5.65 -9.71 15.48
N LEU A 38 -5.05 -8.61 15.95
CA LEU A 38 -4.29 -7.72 15.09
C LEU A 38 -3.08 -8.46 14.47
N ALA A 39 -2.33 -9.22 15.26
CA ALA A 39 -1.21 -10.02 14.78
C ALA A 39 -1.66 -11.11 13.78
N THR A 40 -2.80 -11.76 14.04
CA THR A 40 -3.43 -12.74 13.15
C THR A 40 -3.81 -12.10 11.82
N GLY A 41 -4.47 -10.94 11.83
CA GLY A 41 -4.81 -10.21 10.61
C GLY A 41 -3.59 -9.82 9.79
N TRP A 42 -2.52 -9.33 10.44
CA TRP A 42 -1.24 -9.06 9.76
C TRP A 42 -0.58 -10.31 9.19
N LYS A 43 -0.61 -11.43 9.92
CA LYS A 43 -0.09 -12.72 9.44
C LYS A 43 -0.87 -13.20 8.22
N LEU A 44 -2.20 -13.16 8.27
CA LEU A 44 -3.07 -13.56 7.15
C LEU A 44 -2.86 -12.67 5.92
N ALA A 45 -2.73 -11.35 6.09
CA ALA A 45 -2.45 -10.43 5.00
C ALA A 45 -1.07 -10.71 4.37
N GLN A 46 -0.06 -10.98 5.19
CA GLN A 46 1.27 -11.39 4.71
C GLN A 46 1.19 -12.73 3.97
N THR A 47 0.58 -13.77 4.56
CA THR A 47 0.46 -15.10 3.95
C THR A 47 -0.37 -15.10 2.67
N ALA A 48 -1.41 -14.26 2.55
CA ALA A 48 -2.18 -14.10 1.32
C ALA A 48 -1.41 -13.31 0.24
N ALA A 49 -0.45 -12.46 0.65
CA ALA A 49 0.49 -11.79 -0.23
C ALA A 49 1.74 -12.64 -0.53
N THR A 50 2.08 -13.64 0.29
CA THR A 50 3.25 -14.51 0.14
C THR A 50 3.35 -15.24 -1.20
N PRO A 51 2.28 -15.61 -1.90
CA PRO A 51 2.41 -16.26 -3.19
C PRO A 51 2.66 -15.29 -4.35
N TRP A 52 2.43 -13.98 -4.13
CA TRP A 52 3.09 -12.92 -4.90
C TRP A 52 4.58 -12.82 -4.54
N LEU A 53 4.96 -13.26 -3.33
CA LEU A 53 6.34 -13.41 -2.89
C LEU A 53 6.99 -14.77 -3.20
N GLU A 54 6.35 -15.75 -3.84
CA GLU A 54 7.06 -16.95 -4.35
C GLU A 54 7.64 -16.71 -5.76
N GLU A 55 7.20 -15.63 -6.42
CA GLU A 55 7.98 -14.96 -7.46
C GLU A 55 8.95 -13.92 -6.86
N ALA A 56 8.85 -13.64 -5.56
CA ALA A 56 9.82 -12.80 -4.87
C ALA A 56 10.87 -13.66 -4.14
N PRO A 57 12.11 -13.18 -4.11
CA PRO A 57 13.19 -13.87 -3.43
C PRO A 57 13.00 -13.82 -1.90
N VAL A 58 13.28 -14.95 -1.23
CA VAL A 58 13.38 -15.04 0.23
C VAL A 58 14.46 -14.07 0.72
N VAL A 59 14.16 -13.26 1.74
CA VAL A 59 15.14 -12.37 2.35
C VAL A 59 16.16 -13.21 3.11
N ASP A 60 17.38 -13.27 2.58
CA ASP A 60 18.51 -13.85 3.28
C ASP A 60 18.92 -12.93 4.45
N ASP A 61 19.13 -13.48 5.64
CA ASP A 61 19.55 -12.70 6.83
C ASP A 61 21.08 -12.61 6.93
N THR A 62 21.75 -12.57 5.78
CA THR A 62 23.19 -12.35 5.72
C THR A 62 23.53 -10.88 5.94
N PRO A 63 24.74 -10.57 6.46
CA PRO A 63 25.22 -9.19 6.56
C PRO A 63 25.19 -8.44 5.22
N THR A 64 25.41 -9.14 4.11
CA THR A 64 25.33 -8.60 2.75
C THR A 64 23.91 -8.14 2.41
N SER A 65 22.90 -8.98 2.66
CA SER A 65 21.50 -8.65 2.41
C SER A 65 20.99 -7.55 3.34
N ARG A 66 21.42 -7.52 4.60
CA ARG A 66 21.14 -6.39 5.51
C ARG A 66 21.74 -5.07 5.01
N THR A 67 22.98 -5.08 4.54
CA THR A 67 23.63 -3.89 3.96
C THR A 67 22.90 -3.42 2.70
N ALA A 68 22.46 -4.35 1.84
CA ALA A 68 21.69 -4.02 0.65
C ALA A 68 20.32 -3.42 1.01
N LEU A 69 19.62 -3.96 2.01
CA LEU A 69 18.35 -3.41 2.50
C LEU A 69 18.52 -2.00 3.08
N GLU A 70 19.59 -1.73 3.82
CA GLU A 70 19.89 -0.36 4.32
C GLU A 70 20.14 0.63 3.18
N GLN A 71 20.77 0.19 2.09
CA GLN A 71 21.00 1.03 0.92
C GLN A 71 19.71 1.26 0.12
N LEU A 72 18.85 0.25 0.01
CA LEU A 72 17.50 0.38 -0.57
C LEU A 72 16.62 1.34 0.24
N ASP A 73 16.70 1.27 1.58
CA ASP A 73 15.99 2.19 2.48
C ASP A 73 16.43 3.64 2.25
N ARG A 74 17.75 3.87 2.14
CA ARG A 74 18.30 5.19 1.83
C ARG A 74 17.81 5.70 0.47
N PHE A 75 17.83 4.83 -0.55
CA PHE A 75 17.33 5.17 -1.88
C PHE A 75 15.85 5.59 -1.83
N GLU A 76 14.99 4.79 -1.20
CA GLU A 76 13.55 5.10 -1.13
C GLU A 76 13.32 6.41 -0.37
N ASN A 77 14.05 6.61 0.74
CA ASN A 77 13.92 7.81 1.55
C ASN A 77 14.41 9.08 0.83
N GLU A 78 15.42 8.97 -0.02
CA GLU A 78 15.96 10.09 -0.79
C GLU A 78 15.11 10.39 -2.04
N PHE A 79 14.80 9.38 -2.85
CA PHE A 79 14.26 9.58 -4.19
C PHE A 79 12.74 9.50 -4.28
N LEU A 80 12.04 8.76 -3.40
CA LEU A 80 10.58 8.70 -3.45
C LEU A 80 9.94 10.10 -3.25
N PRO A 81 10.36 10.93 -2.28
CA PRO A 81 9.86 12.30 -2.15
C PRO A 81 10.20 13.20 -3.34
N VAL A 82 11.38 13.01 -3.94
CA VAL A 82 11.83 13.78 -5.12
C VAL A 82 10.96 13.45 -6.33
N ILE A 83 10.67 12.17 -6.57
CA ILE A 83 9.80 11.71 -7.66
C ILE A 83 8.36 12.21 -7.44
N ASP A 84 7.84 12.07 -6.22
CA ASP A 84 6.52 12.57 -5.83
C ASP A 84 6.36 14.06 -6.14
N ALA A 85 7.26 14.90 -5.60
CA ALA A 85 7.24 16.35 -5.79
C ALA A 85 7.46 16.77 -7.24
N SER A 86 8.23 15.99 -8.02
CA SER A 86 8.52 16.30 -9.42
C SER A 86 7.32 16.09 -10.32
N LEU A 87 6.50 15.06 -10.03
CA LEU A 87 5.38 14.67 -10.89
C LEU A 87 4.05 15.28 -10.45
N VAL A 88 3.80 15.46 -9.16
CA VAL A 88 2.47 15.78 -8.61
C VAL A 88 1.81 17.02 -9.25
N ARG A 89 2.58 18.07 -9.54
CA ARG A 89 2.06 19.32 -10.14
C ARG A 89 2.06 19.30 -11.67
N ARG A 90 3.08 18.70 -12.28
CA ARG A 90 3.36 18.81 -13.72
C ARG A 90 2.73 17.69 -14.53
N PHE A 91 2.63 16.50 -13.94
CA PHE A 91 2.15 15.28 -14.59
C PHE A 91 1.24 14.49 -13.63
N PRO A 92 0.09 15.06 -13.17
CA PRO A 92 -0.73 14.44 -12.12
C PRO A 92 -1.26 13.04 -12.45
N GLU A 93 -1.54 12.76 -13.73
CA GLU A 93 -1.96 11.41 -14.15
C GLU A 93 -0.80 10.41 -14.18
N LEU A 94 0.41 10.84 -14.57
CA LEU A 94 1.60 9.99 -14.51
C LEU A 94 2.08 9.82 -13.07
N HIS A 95 1.95 10.84 -12.22
CA HIS A 95 2.18 10.76 -10.78
C HIS A 95 1.35 9.65 -10.14
N ARG A 96 0.05 9.58 -10.45
CA ARG A 96 -0.82 8.49 -10.00
C ARG A 96 -0.39 7.11 -10.49
N LYS A 97 0.16 7.01 -11.69
CA LYS A 97 0.68 5.74 -12.22
C LYS A 97 2.00 5.36 -11.55
N VAL A 98 2.88 6.32 -11.33
CA VAL A 98 4.24 6.11 -10.80
C VAL A 98 4.25 5.90 -9.30
N ILE A 99 3.57 6.76 -8.54
CA ILE A 99 3.53 6.78 -7.08
C ILE A 99 2.28 6.10 -6.53
N GLY A 100 1.28 5.80 -7.35
CA GLY A 100 -0.03 5.27 -6.90
C GLY A 100 0.06 4.12 -5.89
N GLY A 101 -0.19 4.46 -4.62
CA GLY A 101 -0.16 3.50 -3.51
C GLY A 101 1.24 3.05 -3.08
N LEU A 102 2.27 3.80 -3.44
CA LEU A 102 3.60 3.71 -2.84
C LEU A 102 3.69 4.74 -1.70
N SER A 103 4.35 4.34 -0.63
CA SER A 103 4.76 5.19 0.47
C SER A 103 6.14 4.71 0.91
N GLN A 104 6.87 5.53 1.65
CA GLN A 104 8.09 5.05 2.30
C GLN A 104 7.78 3.83 3.15
N THR A 105 8.68 2.86 3.09
CA THR A 105 8.68 1.57 3.74
C THR A 105 10.05 1.36 4.39
N SER A 106 10.21 0.26 5.12
CA SER A 106 11.49 -0.09 5.71
C SER A 106 11.64 -1.60 5.79
N GLY A 107 12.88 -2.07 5.89
CA GLY A 107 13.20 -3.49 6.01
C GLY A 107 12.70 -4.30 4.81
N PRO A 108 12.22 -5.55 4.99
CA PRO A 108 11.81 -6.41 3.89
C PRO A 108 10.72 -5.83 2.97
N ALA A 109 9.92 -4.88 3.44
CA ALA A 109 8.89 -4.22 2.63
C ALA A 109 9.47 -3.42 1.44
N LEU A 110 10.75 -3.01 1.53
CA LEU A 110 11.48 -2.34 0.45
C LEU A 110 11.63 -3.22 -0.79
N LEU A 111 11.68 -4.54 -0.61
CA LEU A 111 11.74 -5.51 -1.72
C LEU A 111 10.43 -5.59 -2.50
N LEU A 112 9.38 -4.91 -2.05
CA LEU A 112 8.09 -4.81 -2.74
C LEU A 112 7.86 -3.42 -3.31
N SER A 113 8.17 -2.37 -2.55
CA SER A 113 7.95 -0.99 -2.98
C SER A 113 8.95 -0.53 -4.05
N VAL A 114 10.23 -0.87 -3.89
CA VAL A 114 11.31 -0.41 -4.77
C VAL A 114 11.20 -1.05 -6.16
N PRO A 115 11.02 -2.37 -6.34
CA PRO A 115 10.83 -2.94 -7.68
C PRO A 115 9.60 -2.37 -8.40
N LYS A 116 8.51 -2.15 -7.67
CA LYS A 116 7.29 -1.53 -8.23
C LYS A 116 7.57 -0.09 -8.70
N LEU A 117 8.31 0.70 -7.92
CA LEU A 117 8.72 2.04 -8.33
C LEU A 117 9.57 2.00 -9.60
N LEU A 118 10.56 1.10 -9.68
CA LEU A 118 11.42 0.94 -10.85
C LEU A 118 10.63 0.53 -12.09
N ALA A 119 9.73 -0.45 -11.96
CA ALA A 119 8.86 -0.90 -13.05
C ALA A 119 7.98 0.24 -13.57
N ASN A 120 7.43 1.05 -12.66
CA ASN A 120 6.62 2.20 -13.02
C ASN A 120 7.42 3.29 -13.76
N ILE A 121 8.68 3.52 -13.36
CA ILE A 121 9.57 4.47 -14.06
C ILE A 121 9.92 3.97 -15.46
N ARG A 122 10.25 2.67 -15.59
CA ARG A 122 10.51 2.03 -16.90
C ARG A 122 9.30 2.05 -17.83
N ALA A 123 8.09 1.95 -17.28
CA ALA A 123 6.87 2.08 -18.07
C ALA A 123 6.74 3.47 -18.71
N LEU A 124 7.33 4.53 -18.13
CA LEU A 124 7.39 5.85 -18.76
C LEU A 124 8.33 5.85 -19.98
N GLU A 125 9.44 5.12 -19.92
CA GLU A 125 10.40 5.00 -21.04
C GLU A 125 9.82 4.23 -22.22
N GLN A 126 9.07 3.17 -21.92
CA GLN A 126 8.44 2.31 -22.93
C GLN A 126 7.21 2.94 -23.57
N ALA A 127 6.56 3.88 -22.87
CA ALA A 127 5.41 4.59 -23.39
C ALA A 127 5.82 5.48 -24.58
N GLN A 128 5.03 5.45 -25.65
CA GLN A 128 5.33 6.20 -26.88
C GLN A 128 4.77 7.63 -26.87
N ASP A 129 4.16 8.07 -25.77
CA ASP A 129 3.58 9.40 -25.64
C ASP A 129 4.59 10.44 -25.13
N GLU A 130 4.38 11.70 -25.52
CA GLU A 130 5.30 12.79 -25.22
C GLU A 130 5.33 13.15 -23.73
N GLN A 131 4.20 13.02 -23.01
CA GLN A 131 4.16 13.34 -21.58
C GLN A 131 5.01 12.38 -20.76
N SER A 132 5.02 11.08 -21.11
CA SER A 132 5.87 10.08 -20.46
C SER A 132 7.35 10.35 -20.68
N ARG A 133 7.75 10.77 -21.89
CA ARG A 133 9.13 11.18 -22.20
C ARG A 133 9.55 12.43 -21.43
N GLU A 134 8.72 13.46 -21.40
CA GLU A 134 8.98 14.69 -20.65
C GLU A 134 9.09 14.42 -19.14
N ALA A 135 8.22 13.56 -18.61
CA ALA A 135 8.26 13.15 -17.21
C ALA A 135 9.55 12.39 -16.88
N ARG A 136 9.93 11.41 -17.72
CA ARG A 136 11.19 10.68 -17.56
C ARG A 136 12.40 11.60 -17.61
N TYR A 137 12.45 12.50 -18.59
CA TYR A 137 13.52 13.49 -18.71
C TYR A 137 13.60 14.42 -17.49
N LEU A 138 12.45 14.81 -16.91
CA LEU A 138 12.43 15.58 -15.68
C LEU A 138 13.01 14.78 -14.51
N LEU A 139 12.66 13.51 -14.35
CA LEU A 139 13.19 12.67 -13.27
C LEU A 139 14.70 12.48 -13.41
N GLU A 140 15.21 12.33 -14.62
CA GLU A 140 16.65 12.27 -14.89
C GLU A 140 17.39 13.52 -14.41
N LYS A 141 16.86 14.70 -14.74
CA LYS A 141 17.38 15.99 -14.26
C LYS A 141 17.36 16.13 -12.74
N ARG A 142 16.57 15.32 -12.05
CA ARG A 142 16.46 15.28 -10.58
C ARG A 142 17.33 14.18 -9.95
N GLY A 143 18.16 13.51 -10.74
CA GLY A 143 19.11 12.51 -10.28
C GLY A 143 18.62 11.06 -10.48
N VAL A 144 17.39 10.84 -10.95
CA VAL A 144 16.87 9.50 -11.26
C VAL A 144 17.36 9.06 -12.64
N THR A 145 18.66 8.75 -12.69
CA THR A 145 19.38 8.35 -13.92
C THR A 145 19.30 6.84 -14.15
N ASP A 146 19.57 6.39 -15.38
CA ASP A 146 19.64 4.94 -15.67
C ASP A 146 20.71 4.23 -14.83
N SER A 147 21.83 4.91 -14.56
CA SER A 147 22.90 4.38 -13.70
C SER A 147 22.40 4.14 -12.27
N LEU A 148 21.62 5.08 -11.72
CA LEU A 148 21.02 4.92 -10.39
C LEU A 148 20.02 3.76 -10.39
N LEU A 149 19.17 3.66 -11.41
CA LEU A 149 18.19 2.58 -11.50
C LEU A 149 18.89 1.20 -11.57
N ALA A 150 19.95 1.08 -12.37
CA ALA A 150 20.75 -0.13 -12.47
C ALA A 150 21.47 -0.48 -11.16
N GLU A 151 21.98 0.51 -10.43
CA GLU A 151 22.55 0.31 -9.09
C GLU A 151 21.50 -0.26 -8.13
N VAL A 152 20.29 0.30 -8.15
CA VAL A 152 19.17 -0.16 -7.32
C VAL A 152 18.72 -1.57 -7.71
N ASP A 153 18.69 -1.95 -9.00
CA ASP A 153 18.45 -3.34 -9.40
C ASP A 153 19.53 -4.29 -8.86
N ALA A 154 20.79 -3.87 -8.86
CA ALA A 154 21.88 -4.68 -8.32
C ALA A 154 21.76 -4.85 -6.80
N LEU A 155 21.29 -3.82 -6.09
CA LEU A 155 20.99 -3.89 -4.66
C LEU A 155 19.80 -4.80 -4.37
N LEU A 156 18.75 -4.72 -5.19
CA LEU A 156 17.63 -5.65 -5.13
C LEU A 156 18.12 -7.08 -5.31
N ALA A 157 18.92 -7.37 -6.34
CA ALA A 157 19.48 -8.71 -6.57
C ALA A 157 20.34 -9.22 -5.40
N GLN A 158 21.14 -8.35 -4.77
CA GLN A 158 21.94 -8.68 -3.59
C GLN A 158 21.10 -8.92 -2.33
N ALA A 159 20.08 -8.09 -2.09
CA ALA A 159 19.13 -8.28 -1.01
C ALA A 159 18.26 -9.54 -1.20
N SER A 160 18.21 -10.03 -2.43
CA SER A 160 17.37 -11.11 -2.94
C SER A 160 18.10 -12.43 -3.19
N ALA A 161 19.28 -12.64 -2.61
CA ALA A 161 20.19 -13.73 -2.98
C ALA A 161 19.46 -15.08 -3.20
N PRO A 162 19.65 -15.75 -4.35
CA PRO A 162 18.95 -16.98 -4.66
C PRO A 162 19.56 -18.12 -3.85
N ASN A 163 18.83 -18.60 -2.84
CA ASN A 163 18.98 -19.99 -2.46
C ASN A 163 17.94 -20.81 -3.22
N THR A 164 18.48 -21.69 -4.07
CA THR A 164 17.78 -22.73 -4.85
C THR A 164 17.27 -22.27 -6.21
N THR A 165 17.95 -22.71 -7.27
CA THR A 165 17.34 -22.97 -8.58
C THR A 165 16.05 -23.77 -8.32
N PRO A 166 14.84 -23.27 -8.64
CA PRO A 166 13.63 -24.04 -8.43
C PRO A 166 13.77 -25.34 -9.22
N ALA A 167 13.63 -26.49 -8.54
CA ALA A 167 13.45 -27.74 -9.25
C ALA A 167 12.22 -27.60 -10.17
N PRO A 168 12.20 -28.22 -11.36
CA PRO A 168 11.02 -28.23 -12.19
C PRO A 168 9.83 -28.74 -11.36
N ILE A 169 8.88 -27.84 -11.11
CA ILE A 169 7.67 -28.10 -10.33
C ILE A 169 6.72 -28.88 -11.23
N SER A 170 6.14 -29.97 -10.73
CA SER A 170 5.14 -30.70 -11.51
C SER A 170 3.86 -29.87 -11.65
N ASP A 171 3.07 -30.11 -12.71
CA ASP A 171 1.77 -29.45 -12.87
C ASP A 171 0.84 -29.69 -11.66
N GLU A 172 1.00 -30.83 -10.99
CA GLU A 172 0.24 -31.18 -9.79
C GLU A 172 0.65 -30.35 -8.57
N ASP A 173 1.94 -30.07 -8.41
CA ASP A 173 2.45 -29.20 -7.34
C ASP A 173 2.08 -27.73 -7.60
N LEU A 174 2.04 -27.30 -8.86
CA LEU A 174 1.54 -25.97 -9.25
C LEU A 174 0.06 -25.80 -8.90
N GLU A 175 -0.77 -26.81 -9.13
CA GLU A 175 -2.19 -26.76 -8.78
C GLU A 175 -2.39 -26.75 -7.27
N ARG A 176 -1.68 -27.60 -6.51
CA ARG A 176 -1.70 -27.57 -5.04
C ARG A 176 -1.27 -26.21 -4.48
N GLN A 177 -0.27 -25.58 -5.11
CA GLN A 177 0.10 -24.22 -4.75
C GLN A 177 -1.07 -23.26 -5.02
N ARG A 178 -1.68 -23.27 -6.21
CA ARG A 178 -2.85 -22.42 -6.52
C ARG A 178 -3.99 -22.58 -5.52
N GLU A 179 -4.36 -23.81 -5.18
CA GLU A 179 -5.40 -24.08 -4.18
C GLU A 179 -5.03 -23.53 -2.80
N ALA A 180 -3.78 -23.71 -2.37
CA ALA A 180 -3.29 -23.15 -1.11
C ALA A 180 -3.32 -21.61 -1.12
N ARG A 181 -3.01 -20.98 -2.27
CA ARG A 181 -3.08 -19.53 -2.47
C ARG A 181 -4.50 -19.03 -2.30
N GLU A 182 -5.45 -19.63 -3.01
CA GLU A 182 -6.87 -19.27 -2.93
C GLU A 182 -7.40 -19.43 -1.50
N ALA A 183 -7.06 -20.54 -0.83
CA ALA A 183 -7.46 -20.77 0.55
C ALA A 183 -6.90 -19.71 1.52
N ASN A 184 -5.66 -19.23 1.31
CA ASN A 184 -5.07 -18.18 2.13
C ASN A 184 -5.73 -16.81 1.91
N VAL A 185 -6.05 -16.49 0.65
CA VAL A 185 -6.79 -15.27 0.30
C VAL A 185 -8.19 -15.29 0.91
N GLU A 186 -8.88 -16.43 0.87
CA GLU A 186 -10.20 -16.57 1.47
C GLU A 186 -10.15 -16.47 3.00
N ARG A 187 -9.16 -17.06 3.67
CA ARG A 187 -8.96 -16.89 5.12
C ARG A 187 -8.73 -15.43 5.52
N MET A 188 -7.87 -14.73 4.79
CA MET A 188 -7.65 -13.29 5.00
C MET A 188 -8.94 -12.49 4.78
N TRP A 189 -9.68 -12.81 3.72
CA TRP A 189 -10.89 -12.09 3.38
C TRP A 189 -12.02 -12.33 4.38
N ALA A 190 -12.19 -13.56 4.86
CA ALA A 190 -13.13 -13.91 5.91
C ALA A 190 -12.83 -13.14 7.20
N TRP A 191 -11.56 -13.12 7.63
CA TRP A 191 -11.12 -12.34 8.78
C TRP A 191 -11.43 -10.84 8.63
N TYR A 192 -11.14 -10.27 7.45
CA TYR A 192 -11.48 -8.88 7.16
C TYR A 192 -12.99 -8.64 7.22
N LEU A 193 -13.80 -9.50 6.62
CA LEU A 193 -15.26 -9.33 6.57
C LEU A 193 -15.87 -9.36 7.96
N GLU A 194 -15.42 -10.27 8.81
CA GLU A 194 -15.86 -10.37 10.21
C GLU A 194 -15.57 -9.07 10.96
N TRP A 195 -14.30 -8.68 11.02
CA TRP A 195 -13.90 -7.54 11.83
C TRP A 195 -14.36 -6.20 11.25
N SER A 196 -14.46 -6.08 9.92
CA SER A 196 -15.04 -4.89 9.28
C SER A 196 -16.53 -4.75 9.52
N ALA A 197 -17.28 -5.86 9.58
CA ALA A 197 -18.70 -5.83 9.92
C ALA A 197 -18.90 -5.40 11.39
N ILE A 198 -18.11 -5.96 12.31
CA ILE A 198 -18.12 -5.57 13.73
C ILE A 198 -17.79 -4.08 13.88
N ALA A 199 -16.73 -3.61 13.21
CA ALA A 199 -16.31 -2.22 13.23
C ALA A 199 -17.43 -1.27 12.75
N ARG A 200 -18.08 -1.59 11.62
CA ARG A 200 -19.19 -0.78 11.09
C ARG A 200 -20.41 -0.77 11.99
N ALA A 201 -20.69 -1.87 12.69
CA ALA A 201 -21.82 -1.95 13.61
C ALA A 201 -21.59 -1.17 14.91
N ARG A 202 -20.33 -1.01 15.33
CA ARG A 202 -20.00 -0.49 16.67
C ARG A 202 -19.42 0.91 16.66
N ILE A 203 -18.80 1.34 15.57
CA ILE A 203 -18.24 2.68 15.42
C ILE A 203 -19.25 3.55 14.71
N GLN A 204 -19.82 4.51 15.43
CA GLN A 204 -20.78 5.48 14.88
C GLN A 204 -20.10 6.76 14.37
N ASP A 205 -18.82 6.98 14.72
CA ASP A 205 -18.06 8.14 14.27
C ASP A 205 -17.62 7.95 12.80
N GLY A 206 -18.22 8.72 11.90
CA GLY A 206 -17.91 8.71 10.47
C GLY A 206 -16.45 9.03 10.15
N ARG A 207 -15.74 9.80 10.99
CA ARG A 207 -14.29 10.07 10.80
C ARG A 207 -13.45 8.84 11.10
N VAL A 208 -13.86 8.04 12.08
CA VAL A 208 -13.20 6.78 12.45
C VAL A 208 -13.50 5.71 11.40
N LEU A 209 -14.73 5.63 10.90
CA LEU A 209 -15.09 4.75 9.79
C LEU A 209 -14.32 5.08 8.51
N TYR A 210 -14.12 6.37 8.20
CA TYR A 210 -13.27 6.79 7.08
C TYR A 210 -11.82 6.29 7.21
N ARG A 211 -11.23 6.39 8.41
CA ARG A 211 -9.88 5.88 8.69
C ARG A 211 -9.77 4.36 8.53
N LEU A 212 -10.85 3.63 8.81
CA LEU A 212 -10.97 2.18 8.57
C LEU A 212 -11.19 1.81 7.10
N GLY A 213 -11.18 2.79 6.20
CA GLY A 213 -11.41 2.59 4.76
C GLY A 213 -12.89 2.50 4.37
N PHE A 214 -13.81 2.93 5.25
CA PHE A 214 -15.25 2.94 5.00
C PHE A 214 -15.74 4.37 4.69
N GLY A 215 -16.02 4.65 3.41
CA GLY A 215 -16.76 5.85 2.97
C GLY A 215 -15.91 7.03 2.48
N ARG A 216 -16.60 8.11 2.10
CA ARG A 216 -16.03 9.39 1.60
C ARG A 216 -16.04 10.45 2.71
N PRO A 217 -15.10 11.43 2.69
CA PRO A 217 -15.03 12.46 3.72
C PRO A 217 -16.36 13.23 3.81
N GLY A 218 -16.80 13.48 5.05
CA GLY A 218 -17.99 14.29 5.31
C GLY A 218 -17.84 15.70 4.72
N ARG A 219 -18.85 16.15 3.98
CA ARG A 219 -18.94 17.53 3.49
C ARG A 219 -18.94 18.47 4.71
N PRO A 220 -18.13 19.55 4.73
CA PRO A 220 -18.21 20.52 5.81
C PRO A 220 -19.62 21.11 5.84
N ALA A 221 -20.17 21.27 7.06
CA ALA A 221 -21.45 21.92 7.26
C ALA A 221 -21.37 23.33 6.65
N ALA A 222 -22.31 23.65 5.78
CA ALA A 222 -22.46 25.01 5.27
C ALA A 222 -22.74 25.95 6.46
N PRO A 223 -22.16 27.16 6.49
CA PRO A 223 -22.50 28.15 7.50
C PRO A 223 -23.98 28.48 7.38
N ASP A 224 -24.68 28.36 8.50
CA ASP A 224 -26.08 28.68 8.66
C ASP A 224 -26.31 30.13 8.21
N ARG A 225 -27.03 30.32 7.10
CA ARG A 225 -27.32 31.62 6.50
C ARG A 225 -28.77 32.05 6.69
N ASP A 226 -29.49 31.40 7.61
CA ASP A 226 -30.88 31.71 7.92
C ASP A 226 -31.02 32.10 9.41
N ALA A 227 -30.28 33.12 9.83
CA ALA A 227 -30.71 33.97 10.93
C ALA A 227 -31.43 35.18 10.32
N GLU A 228 -32.67 34.94 9.89
CA GLU A 228 -33.59 36.01 9.50
C GLU A 228 -33.92 36.83 10.76
N PRO A 229 -33.74 38.17 10.77
CA PRO A 229 -34.09 38.98 11.92
C PRO A 229 -35.61 39.01 12.07
N ASP A 230 -36.10 38.58 13.23
CA ASP A 230 -37.50 38.65 13.63
C ASP A 230 -38.00 40.11 13.62
N PRO A 231 -38.97 40.49 12.75
CA PRO A 231 -39.54 41.82 12.73
C PRO A 231 -40.73 41.87 13.69
N SER A 232 -40.47 41.73 14.99
CA SER A 232 -41.52 41.77 16.01
C SER A 232 -41.08 42.53 17.26
N GLU A 233 -40.70 43.81 17.12
CA GLU A 233 -40.78 44.73 18.26
C GLU A 233 -41.38 46.08 17.80
N PRO A 234 -42.50 46.52 18.40
CA PRO A 234 -43.15 47.78 18.04
C PRO A 234 -42.39 48.96 18.65
N ALA A 235 -42.35 50.07 17.91
CA ALA A 235 -41.81 51.33 18.37
C ALA A 235 -42.53 51.84 19.64
N ALA A 236 -41.76 52.13 20.68
CA ALA A 236 -42.10 53.02 21.78
C ALA A 236 -40.86 53.82 22.19
#